data_AF-A0A3D3CJE1-F1
#
_entry.id   AF-A0A3D3CJE1-F1
#
_cell.length_a   1.000
_cell.length_b   1.000
_cell.length_c   1.000
_cell.angle_alpha   90.00
_cell.angle_beta   90.00
_cell.angle_gamma   90.00
#
_symmetry.space_group_name_H-M   'P 1'
#
loop_
_entity.id
_entity.type
_entity.pdbx_description
1 polymer ?
#
loop_
_entity_poly.entity_id
_entity_poly.type
_entity_poly.pdbx_seq_one_letter_code
_entity_poly.pdbx_strand_id
1 'polypeptide(L)'
;MSKRICPHHRLILLVFIILLGTIAPPAWGITVNTTVVADSANPSGPVNIGQITGIAVSGESGADAVAGGKLVFPQLGLVTVASGGADYIQGLRAQGGAIEVLSAGGVKVVTDGLHGYAFASSGSASSITVTGNAAVETSGTEGVALGAWKGGKITVGSATVKTSGGRGAGLSSDNSGSSVTVMGNAAVETSGTRAIGFGAWDGGTITVGSATVKTSG
;
A
#
# COMPACT_ATOMS: atom_id res chain seq x y z
N MET A 1 -10.15 -8.65 -54.31
CA MET A 1 -9.49 -7.81 -53.29
C MET A 1 -10.58 -7.21 -52.40
N SER A 2 -10.84 -7.79 -51.23
CA SER A 2 -11.89 -7.33 -50.31
C SER A 2 -11.23 -6.67 -49.09
N LYS A 3 -11.38 -5.35 -48.96
CA LYS A 3 -10.95 -4.57 -47.80
C LYS A 3 -11.94 -4.83 -46.66
N ARG A 4 -11.53 -5.60 -45.65
CA ARG A 4 -12.24 -5.66 -44.37
C ARG A 4 -11.87 -4.42 -43.55
N ILE A 5 -12.87 -3.57 -43.32
CA ILE A 5 -12.82 -2.50 -42.33
C ILE A 5 -13.01 -3.17 -40.96
N CYS A 6 -12.04 -3.05 -40.06
CA CYS A 6 -12.22 -3.41 -38.65
C CYS A 6 -12.98 -2.29 -37.92
N PRO A 7 -14.07 -2.58 -37.20
CA PRO A 7 -14.69 -1.60 -36.32
C PRO A 7 -13.91 -1.58 -35.00
N HIS A 8 -13.11 -0.52 -34.79
CA HIS A 8 -12.61 -0.18 -33.46
C HIS A 8 -13.79 0.21 -32.56
N HIS A 9 -14.32 -0.75 -31.81
CA HIS A 9 -15.18 -0.46 -30.67
C HIS A 9 -14.30 0.13 -29.57
N ARG A 10 -14.24 1.46 -29.51
CA ARG A 10 -13.72 2.20 -28.36
C ARG A 10 -14.75 2.10 -27.24
N LEU A 11 -14.55 1.18 -26.31
CA LEU A 11 -15.26 1.19 -25.03
C LEU A 11 -14.63 2.28 -24.17
N ILE A 12 -15.25 3.46 -24.15
CA ILE A 12 -14.89 4.56 -23.26
C ILE A 12 -15.48 4.22 -21.89
N LEU A 13 -14.64 3.82 -20.93
CA LEU A 13 -15.07 3.64 -19.54
C LEU A 13 -15.02 4.99 -18.83
N LEU A 14 -16.21 5.46 -18.45
CA LEU A 14 -16.48 6.72 -17.77
C LEU A 14 -15.89 6.70 -16.35
N VAL A 15 -15.05 7.67 -16.02
CA VAL A 15 -14.69 7.96 -14.62
C VAL A 15 -15.88 8.71 -13.98
N PHE A 16 -16.64 8.04 -13.12
CA PHE A 16 -17.67 8.70 -12.32
C PHE A 16 -17.00 9.51 -11.20
N ILE A 17 -16.77 10.80 -11.45
CA ILE A 17 -16.58 11.79 -10.39
C ILE A 17 -17.98 12.28 -10.04
N ILE A 18 -18.60 11.72 -9.00
CA ILE A 18 -19.84 12.29 -8.44
C ILE A 18 -19.43 13.57 -7.69
N LEU A 19 -19.41 14.70 -8.40
CA LEU A 19 -19.24 16.03 -7.83
C LEU A 19 -20.62 16.49 -7.33
N LEU A 20 -21.01 16.10 -6.11
CA LEU A 20 -22.18 16.68 -5.46
C LEU A 20 -21.82 18.07 -4.93
N GLY A 21 -22.26 19.09 -5.67
CA GLY A 21 -22.67 20.42 -5.16
C GLY A 21 -21.58 21.33 -4.58
N THR A 22 -21.32 22.45 -5.26
CA THR A 22 -20.63 23.62 -4.69
C THR A 22 -21.39 24.17 -3.49
N ILE A 23 -20.85 23.98 -2.29
CA ILE A 23 -21.20 24.76 -1.09
C ILE A 23 -19.88 25.15 -0.42
N ALA A 24 -19.72 26.43 -0.11
CA ALA A 24 -18.50 26.98 0.49
C ALA A 24 -18.10 26.22 1.77
N PRO A 25 -16.80 25.98 2.01
CA PRO A 25 -16.39 25.01 3.02
C PRO A 25 -16.44 25.63 4.43
N PRO A 26 -17.02 24.97 5.44
CA PRO A 26 -16.37 24.89 6.73
C PRO A 26 -15.24 23.86 6.64
N ALA A 27 -14.20 24.03 7.46
CA ALA A 27 -13.03 23.16 7.51
C ALA A 27 -13.40 21.70 7.86
N TRP A 28 -13.64 20.88 6.84
CA TRP A 28 -13.81 19.44 6.97
C TRP A 28 -12.94 18.79 5.91
N GLY A 29 -11.97 17.98 6.36
CA GLY A 29 -11.12 17.19 5.48
C GLY A 29 -12.00 16.36 4.55
N ILE A 30 -11.70 16.39 3.26
CA ILE A 30 -12.36 15.54 2.28
C ILE A 30 -11.92 14.11 2.58
N THR A 31 -12.85 13.28 3.04
CA THR A 31 -12.72 11.82 3.09
C THR A 31 -13.17 11.29 1.74
N VAL A 32 -12.23 10.81 0.93
CA VAL A 32 -12.53 10.19 -0.36
C VAL A 32 -12.66 8.68 -0.12
N ASN A 33 -13.89 8.16 -0.10
CA ASN A 33 -14.16 6.72 -0.12
C ASN A 33 -14.07 6.21 -1.57
N THR A 34 -12.88 6.22 -2.17
CA THR A 34 -12.66 5.61 -3.48
C THR A 34 -11.50 4.64 -3.42
N THR A 35 -11.67 3.46 -3.99
CA THR A 35 -10.54 2.65 -4.43
C THR A 35 -9.88 3.42 -5.57
N VAL A 36 -8.68 3.95 -5.33
CA VAL A 36 -7.90 4.52 -6.42
C VAL A 36 -7.14 3.37 -7.07
N VAL A 37 -7.55 3.02 -8.29
CA VAL A 37 -6.83 2.10 -9.16
C VAL A 37 -6.15 2.93 -10.25
N ALA A 38 -4.82 2.86 -10.35
CA ALA A 38 -4.15 3.37 -11.54
C ALA A 38 -4.44 2.42 -12.72
N ASP A 39 -5.23 2.84 -13.70
CA ASP A 39 -5.63 1.97 -14.81
C ASP A 39 -4.42 1.48 -15.65
N SER A 40 -4.34 0.16 -15.87
CA SER A 40 -3.39 -0.52 -16.78
C SER A 40 -3.49 -0.08 -18.24
N ALA A 41 -4.58 0.57 -18.65
CA ALA A 41 -4.83 0.97 -20.03
C ALA A 41 -4.12 2.27 -20.46
N ASN A 42 -3.49 3.01 -19.53
CA ASN A 42 -2.67 4.19 -19.87
C ASN A 42 -1.35 4.24 -19.08
N PRO A 43 -0.32 3.50 -19.51
CA PRO A 43 0.97 3.37 -18.80
C PRO A 43 1.90 4.59 -18.94
N SER A 44 1.39 5.74 -19.42
CA SER A 44 2.25 6.87 -19.84
C SER A 44 2.05 8.14 -19.01
N GLY A 45 2.03 8.02 -17.69
CA GLY A 45 2.20 9.16 -16.79
C GLY A 45 1.84 8.87 -15.32
N PRO A 46 2.45 9.58 -14.36
CA PRO A 46 2.02 9.49 -12.96
C PRO A 46 0.59 10.01 -12.82
N VAL A 47 -0.26 9.23 -12.13
CA VAL A 47 -1.56 9.72 -11.68
C VAL A 47 -1.31 10.54 -10.41
N ASN A 48 -1.29 11.86 -10.57
CA ASN A 48 -1.21 12.79 -9.45
C ASN A 48 -2.59 12.92 -8.83
N ILE A 49 -2.76 12.35 -7.65
CA ILE A 49 -3.97 12.58 -6.87
C ILE A 49 -3.70 13.81 -6.00
N GLY A 50 -4.59 14.80 -6.01
CA GLY A 50 -4.43 16.04 -5.24
C GLY A 50 -4.39 15.82 -3.72
N GLN A 51 -4.57 16.87 -2.93
CA GLN A 51 -4.62 16.73 -1.46
C GLN A 51 -5.75 15.78 -1.02
N ILE A 52 -5.41 14.57 -0.58
CA ILE A 52 -6.34 13.60 0.01
C ILE A 52 -6.09 13.50 1.51
N THR A 53 -7.06 13.87 2.34
CA THR A 53 -6.93 13.76 3.81
C THR A 53 -7.09 12.32 4.34
N GLY A 54 -7.53 11.39 3.49
CA GLY A 54 -7.63 9.95 3.80
C GLY A 54 -8.22 9.15 2.64
N ILE A 55 -7.76 7.91 2.49
CA ILE A 55 -8.29 6.93 1.54
C ILE A 55 -8.91 5.81 2.39
N ALA A 56 -10.23 5.81 2.53
CA ALA A 56 -10.93 4.72 3.20
C ALA A 56 -11.53 3.81 2.14
N VAL A 57 -11.17 2.52 2.17
CA VAL A 57 -11.68 1.56 1.19
C VAL A 57 -12.30 0.38 1.90
N SER A 58 -13.59 0.20 1.65
CA SER A 58 -14.30 -1.04 1.96
C SER A 58 -14.09 -2.03 0.81
N GLY A 59 -13.26 -3.06 1.00
CA GLY A 59 -12.94 -4.06 -0.03
C GLY A 59 -11.59 -4.74 0.17
N GLU A 60 -11.19 -5.62 -0.76
CA GLU A 60 -9.97 -6.44 -0.66
C GLU A 60 -8.65 -5.64 -0.72
N SER A 61 -8.68 -4.40 -1.18
CA SER A 61 -7.50 -3.52 -1.21
C SER A 61 -7.84 -2.03 -1.15
N GLY A 62 -6.98 -1.23 -0.50
CA GLY A 62 -7.09 0.22 -0.32
C GLY A 62 -6.67 1.02 -1.56
N ALA A 63 -5.38 1.22 -1.75
CA ALA A 63 -4.83 1.79 -2.98
C ALA A 63 -4.08 0.72 -3.76
N ASP A 64 -4.39 0.57 -5.05
CA ASP A 64 -3.80 -0.47 -5.91
C ASP A 64 -3.11 0.16 -7.13
N ALA A 65 -1.79 0.02 -7.19
CA ALA A 65 -0.99 0.34 -8.37
C ALA A 65 -0.72 -0.95 -9.15
N VAL A 66 -1.44 -1.11 -10.26
CA VAL A 66 -1.27 -2.23 -11.19
C VAL A 66 -0.21 -1.94 -12.25
N ALA A 67 0.08 -2.94 -13.11
CA ALA A 67 1.13 -2.92 -14.13
C ALA A 67 1.29 -1.58 -14.87
N GLY A 68 2.47 -0.96 -14.74
CA GLY A 68 2.84 0.28 -15.43
C GLY A 68 2.26 1.57 -14.84
N GLY A 69 1.43 1.48 -13.79
CA GLY A 69 0.87 2.64 -13.09
C GLY A 69 1.82 3.20 -12.03
N LYS A 70 1.82 4.53 -11.87
CA LYS A 70 2.48 5.22 -10.75
C LYS A 70 1.46 6.09 -10.01
N LEU A 71 1.19 5.77 -8.75
CA LEU A 71 0.37 6.61 -7.86
C LEU A 71 1.28 7.54 -7.07
N VAL A 72 1.06 8.86 -7.17
CA VAL A 72 1.81 9.85 -6.39
C VAL A 72 0.85 10.57 -5.45
N PHE A 73 1.18 10.57 -4.16
CA PHE A 73 0.50 11.35 -3.13
C PHE A 73 1.40 12.52 -2.69
N PRO A 74 1.31 13.69 -3.34
CA PRO A 74 2.07 14.88 -2.95
C PRO A 74 1.36 15.57 -1.78
N GLN A 75 1.75 15.28 -0.53
CA GLN A 75 1.12 15.92 0.64
C GLN A 75 2.09 16.30 1.76
N LEU A 76 1.69 17.30 2.55
CA LEU A 76 2.39 17.76 3.75
C LEU A 76 1.80 17.17 5.05
N GLY A 77 0.83 16.24 4.97
CA GLY A 77 0.06 15.73 6.11
C GLY A 77 -0.08 14.20 6.15
N LEU A 78 -0.65 13.67 7.23
CA LEU A 78 -0.82 12.22 7.43
C LEU A 78 -1.85 11.64 6.45
N VAL A 79 -1.45 10.65 5.65
CA VAL A 79 -2.37 9.85 4.82
C VAL A 79 -2.85 8.67 5.65
N THR A 80 -4.17 8.54 5.90
CA THR A 80 -4.72 7.35 6.56
C THR A 80 -5.36 6.42 5.54
N VAL A 81 -4.96 5.14 5.57
CA VAL A 81 -5.58 4.06 4.81
C VAL A 81 -6.17 3.06 5.79
N ALA A 82 -7.47 2.84 5.73
CA ALA A 82 -8.13 1.77 6.47
C ALA A 82 -8.73 0.79 5.46
N SER A 83 -8.41 -0.49 5.61
CA SER A 83 -9.04 -1.55 4.83
C SER A 83 -9.43 -2.71 5.73
N GLY A 84 -10.59 -3.31 5.46
CA GLY A 84 -11.14 -4.37 6.29
C GLY A 84 -12.08 -5.31 5.55
N GLY A 85 -12.17 -6.55 6.03
CA GLY A 85 -12.96 -7.63 5.44
C GLY A 85 -12.45 -9.02 5.83
N ALA A 86 -13.10 -10.08 5.35
CA ALA A 86 -12.97 -11.42 5.93
C ALA A 86 -11.59 -12.07 5.73
N ASP A 87 -11.02 -12.03 4.51
CA ASP A 87 -9.90 -12.92 4.16
C ASP A 87 -8.61 -12.21 3.73
N TYR A 88 -8.62 -11.39 2.68
CA TYR A 88 -7.39 -10.82 2.10
C TYR A 88 -7.55 -9.32 1.93
N ILE A 89 -6.81 -8.56 2.73
CA ILE A 89 -6.99 -7.11 2.85
C ILE A 89 -5.65 -6.44 2.68
N GLN A 90 -5.53 -5.55 1.69
CA GLN A 90 -4.30 -4.80 1.46
C GLN A 90 -4.52 -3.30 1.68
N GLY A 91 -3.66 -2.61 2.41
CA GLY A 91 -3.73 -1.15 2.55
C GLY A 91 -3.22 -0.47 1.29
N LEU A 92 -1.90 -0.54 1.07
CA LEU A 92 -1.22 -0.13 -0.16
C LEU A 92 -0.73 -1.37 -0.89
N ARG A 93 -1.15 -1.56 -2.14
CA ARG A 93 -0.76 -2.68 -2.99
C ARG A 93 -0.05 -2.19 -4.24
N ALA A 94 1.13 -2.73 -4.52
CA ALA A 94 1.84 -2.56 -5.78
C ALA A 94 2.00 -3.92 -6.47
N GLN A 95 1.39 -4.08 -7.65
CA GLN A 95 1.42 -5.31 -8.42
C GLN A 95 1.68 -5.03 -9.92
N GLY A 96 2.96 -4.88 -10.24
CA GLY A 96 3.49 -4.49 -11.55
C GLY A 96 3.68 -2.97 -11.70
N GLY A 97 3.37 -2.17 -10.68
CA GLY A 97 3.44 -0.71 -10.71
C GLY A 97 4.12 -0.13 -9.47
N ALA A 98 4.16 1.20 -9.39
CA ALA A 98 4.80 1.91 -8.29
C ALA A 98 3.78 2.75 -7.50
N ILE A 99 3.91 2.74 -6.17
CA ILE A 99 3.27 3.73 -5.29
C ILE A 99 4.37 4.60 -4.70
N GLU A 100 4.25 5.92 -4.86
CA GLU A 100 5.11 6.89 -4.20
C GLU A 100 4.26 7.82 -3.32
N VAL A 101 4.44 7.70 -2.01
CA VAL A 101 3.86 8.64 -1.05
C VAL A 101 4.92 9.65 -0.66
N LEU A 102 4.77 10.88 -1.15
CA LEU A 102 5.58 12.02 -0.80
C LEU A 102 4.89 12.75 0.36
N SER A 103 4.92 12.13 1.55
CA SER A 103 4.29 12.68 2.75
C SER A 103 5.30 13.08 3.82
N ALA A 104 5.38 14.38 4.12
CA ALA A 104 6.14 14.89 5.25
C ALA A 104 5.56 14.45 6.61
N GLY A 105 4.22 14.27 6.69
CA GLY A 105 3.53 13.79 7.88
C GLY A 105 3.49 12.27 8.03
N GLY A 106 3.95 11.54 7.00
CA GLY A 106 3.91 10.09 6.95
C GLY A 106 2.59 9.50 6.45
N VAL A 107 2.48 8.18 6.57
CA VAL A 107 1.32 7.38 6.19
C VAL A 107 0.93 6.54 7.39
N LYS A 108 -0.35 6.53 7.77
CA LYS A 108 -0.94 5.57 8.68
C LYS A 108 -1.74 4.54 7.89
N VAL A 109 -1.51 3.25 8.11
CA VAL A 109 -2.30 2.17 7.52
C VAL A 109 -2.83 1.25 8.61
N VAL A 110 -4.13 0.97 8.57
CA VAL A 110 -4.81 0.06 9.50
C VAL A 110 -5.50 -1.04 8.70
N THR A 111 -5.22 -2.31 9.01
CA THR A 111 -5.87 -3.45 8.34
C THR A 111 -6.31 -4.52 9.33
N ASP A 112 -7.52 -5.07 9.18
CA ASP A 112 -8.11 -5.99 10.17
C ASP A 112 -8.61 -7.36 9.63
N GLY A 113 -8.28 -7.74 8.39
CA GLY A 113 -8.66 -9.06 7.81
C GLY A 113 -7.70 -10.22 8.13
N LEU A 114 -8.13 -11.47 7.92
CA LEU A 114 -7.36 -12.70 8.21
C LEU A 114 -5.91 -12.64 7.68
N HIS A 115 -5.73 -12.18 6.44
CA HIS A 115 -4.46 -11.85 5.80
C HIS A 115 -4.43 -10.34 5.51
N GLY A 116 -4.32 -9.54 6.57
CA GLY A 116 -4.22 -8.09 6.49
C GLY A 116 -2.79 -7.62 6.20
N TYR A 117 -2.56 -7.08 5.01
CA TYR A 117 -1.28 -6.51 4.59
C TYR A 117 -1.38 -5.00 4.55
N ALA A 118 -0.66 -4.28 5.41
CA ALA A 118 -0.72 -2.82 5.30
C ALA A 118 -0.01 -2.31 4.05
N PHE A 119 1.19 -2.84 3.76
CA PHE A 119 1.93 -2.57 2.53
C PHE A 119 2.28 -3.88 1.87
N ALA A 120 1.84 -4.07 0.63
CA ALA A 120 2.06 -5.27 -0.14
C ALA A 120 2.66 -4.92 -1.51
N SER A 121 3.94 -5.25 -1.72
CA SER A 121 4.59 -5.10 -3.02
C SER A 121 4.94 -6.46 -3.59
N SER A 122 4.34 -6.84 -4.73
CA SER A 122 4.55 -8.16 -5.33
C SER A 122 4.85 -8.08 -6.82
N GLY A 123 5.97 -8.67 -7.26
CA GLY A 123 6.44 -8.65 -8.65
C GLY A 123 7.66 -7.74 -8.85
N SER A 124 8.51 -8.07 -9.82
CA SER A 124 9.81 -7.41 -10.03
C SER A 124 9.75 -5.94 -10.46
N ALA A 125 8.63 -5.52 -11.05
CA ALA A 125 8.37 -4.12 -11.40
C ALA A 125 7.61 -3.35 -10.30
N SER A 126 7.34 -4.00 -9.17
CA SER A 126 6.50 -3.45 -8.11
C SER A 126 7.31 -2.71 -7.06
N SER A 127 6.88 -1.51 -6.71
CA SER A 127 7.48 -0.78 -5.60
C SER A 127 6.50 0.05 -4.80
N ILE A 128 6.73 0.17 -3.49
CA ILE A 128 6.08 1.16 -2.63
C ILE A 128 7.18 1.98 -1.95
N THR A 129 7.16 3.29 -2.16
CA THR A 129 8.09 4.24 -1.53
C THR A 129 7.33 5.25 -0.70
N VAL A 130 7.67 5.38 0.59
CA VAL A 130 7.17 6.43 1.48
C VAL A 130 8.35 7.23 2.01
N THR A 131 8.42 8.51 1.66
CA THR A 131 9.55 9.36 2.08
C THR A 131 9.51 9.71 3.57
N GLY A 132 8.32 9.74 4.18
CA GLY A 132 8.12 10.00 5.61
C GLY A 132 7.99 8.73 6.47
N ASN A 133 7.38 8.88 7.65
CA ASN A 133 7.11 7.78 8.56
C ASN A 133 5.96 6.88 8.06
N ALA A 134 6.09 5.57 8.16
CA ALA A 134 5.02 4.61 7.97
C ALA A 134 4.55 4.08 9.34
N ALA A 135 3.37 4.49 9.78
CA ALA A 135 2.69 3.97 10.95
C ALA A 135 1.70 2.87 10.52
N VAL A 136 1.84 1.68 11.07
CA VAL A 136 1.06 0.52 10.64
C VAL A 136 0.48 -0.21 11.83
N GLU A 137 -0.81 -0.55 11.73
CA GLU A 137 -1.51 -1.42 12.67
C GLU A 137 -2.22 -2.54 11.88
N THR A 138 -1.84 -3.80 12.08
CA THR A 138 -2.49 -4.95 11.43
C THR A 138 -2.97 -5.97 12.45
N SER A 139 -4.24 -6.38 12.41
CA SER A 139 -4.82 -7.29 13.42
C SER A 139 -5.29 -8.66 12.90
N GLY A 140 -4.84 -9.06 11.70
CA GLY A 140 -5.14 -10.36 11.08
C GLY A 140 -4.30 -11.52 11.60
N THR A 141 -4.84 -12.74 11.61
CA THR A 141 -4.11 -13.97 12.00
C THR A 141 -2.77 -14.11 11.28
N GLU A 142 -2.73 -13.80 9.98
CA GLU A 142 -1.52 -13.81 9.15
C GLU A 142 -1.17 -12.39 8.66
N GLY A 143 -1.50 -11.38 9.47
CA GLY A 143 -1.31 -9.98 9.09
C GLY A 143 0.16 -9.60 8.95
N VAL A 144 0.51 -8.85 7.91
CA VAL A 144 1.87 -8.38 7.66
C VAL A 144 1.88 -6.87 7.50
N ALA A 145 2.72 -6.17 8.24
CA ALA A 145 2.78 -4.72 8.13
C ALA A 145 3.48 -4.26 6.84
N LEU A 146 4.74 -4.63 6.63
CA LEU A 146 5.47 -4.32 5.39
C LEU A 146 5.92 -5.62 4.72
N GLY A 147 5.30 -5.97 3.59
CA GLY A 147 5.52 -7.24 2.89
C GLY A 147 5.95 -7.09 1.43
N ALA A 148 7.07 -7.70 1.07
CA ALA A 148 7.63 -7.69 -0.28
C ALA A 148 7.85 -9.12 -0.81
N TRP A 149 7.28 -9.44 -1.97
CA TRP A 149 7.36 -10.79 -2.56
C TRP A 149 7.70 -10.77 -4.06
N LYS A 150 8.26 -11.88 -4.57
CA LYS A 150 8.46 -12.11 -6.01
C LYS A 150 9.18 -10.94 -6.73
N GLY A 151 10.18 -10.35 -6.09
CA GLY A 151 10.95 -9.20 -6.62
C GLY A 151 10.43 -7.82 -6.23
N GLY A 152 9.33 -7.75 -5.46
CA GLY A 152 8.73 -6.48 -5.02
C GLY A 152 9.62 -5.72 -4.04
N LYS A 153 9.48 -4.39 -3.99
CA LYS A 153 10.33 -3.53 -3.17
C LYS A 153 9.52 -2.56 -2.33
N ILE A 154 9.85 -2.44 -1.05
CA ILE A 154 9.29 -1.44 -0.15
C ILE A 154 10.43 -0.60 0.41
N THR A 155 10.31 0.73 0.34
CA THR A 155 11.23 1.68 0.99
C THR A 155 10.44 2.70 1.79
N VAL A 156 10.75 2.84 3.08
CA VAL A 156 10.10 3.83 3.95
C VAL A 156 11.13 4.65 4.72
N GLY A 157 10.79 5.90 5.06
CA GLY A 157 11.66 6.79 5.85
C GLY A 157 11.88 6.28 7.27
N SER A 158 10.82 6.06 8.03
CA SER A 158 10.85 5.37 9.33
C SER A 158 9.60 4.50 9.45
N ALA A 159 9.59 3.54 10.37
CA ALA A 159 8.47 2.63 10.55
C ALA A 159 8.07 2.50 12.02
N THR A 160 6.77 2.64 12.30
CA THR A 160 6.16 2.25 13.57
C THR A 160 5.13 1.17 13.27
N VAL A 161 5.39 -0.05 13.71
CA VAL A 161 4.62 -1.22 13.31
C VAL A 161 4.04 -1.89 14.55
N LYS A 162 2.73 -2.16 14.50
CA LYS A 162 2.05 -3.02 15.45
C LYS A 162 1.29 -4.10 14.70
N THR A 163 1.65 -5.36 14.92
CA THR A 163 0.93 -6.49 14.31
C THR A 163 0.43 -7.45 15.39
N SER A 164 -0.86 -7.75 15.40
CA SER A 164 -1.44 -8.76 16.29
C SER A 164 -2.06 -9.89 15.45
N GLY A 165 -1.66 -11.13 15.70
CA GLY A 165 -2.13 -12.28 14.94
C GLY A 165 -1.26 -13.50 15.16
N GLY A 166 -1.84 -14.70 15.08
CA GLY A 166 -1.15 -15.96 15.36
C GLY A 166 0.11 -16.22 14.54
N ARG A 167 0.26 -15.60 13.36
CA ARG A 167 1.40 -15.68 12.45
C ARG A 167 1.76 -14.29 11.87
N GLY A 168 1.42 -13.23 12.59
CA GLY A 168 1.63 -11.88 12.10
C GLY A 168 3.13 -11.54 11.95
N ALA A 169 3.48 -10.76 10.93
CA ALA A 169 4.85 -10.32 10.69
C ALA A 169 4.96 -8.79 10.61
N GLY A 170 5.97 -8.23 11.28
CA GLY A 170 6.25 -6.80 11.19
C GLY A 170 6.80 -6.43 9.80
N LEU A 171 8.02 -6.90 9.51
CA LEU A 171 8.64 -6.77 8.20
C LEU A 171 8.83 -8.15 7.58
N SER A 172 8.48 -8.29 6.30
CA SER A 172 8.50 -9.54 5.57
C SER A 172 9.06 -9.31 4.17
N SER A 173 10.10 -10.06 3.79
CA SER A 173 10.62 -10.09 2.43
C SER A 173 10.88 -11.53 2.00
N ASP A 174 10.33 -11.92 0.87
CA ASP A 174 10.40 -13.29 0.38
C ASP A 174 10.72 -13.34 -1.12
N ASN A 175 11.51 -14.33 -1.52
CA ASN A 175 12.08 -14.54 -2.84
C ASN A 175 13.21 -13.56 -3.21
N SER A 176 14.14 -14.06 -4.03
CA SER A 176 15.24 -13.29 -4.59
C SER A 176 14.76 -12.02 -5.29
N GLY A 177 15.48 -10.93 -5.04
CA GLY A 177 15.18 -9.61 -5.60
C GLY A 177 14.14 -8.81 -4.80
N SER A 178 13.40 -9.45 -3.89
CA SER A 178 12.49 -8.75 -2.97
C SER A 178 13.27 -8.03 -1.87
N SER A 179 12.77 -6.86 -1.46
CA SER A 179 13.41 -6.08 -0.40
C SER A 179 12.45 -5.21 0.39
N VAL A 180 12.62 -5.14 1.71
CA VAL A 180 12.07 -4.11 2.58
C VAL A 180 13.20 -3.26 3.14
N THR A 181 13.16 -1.95 2.91
CA THR A 181 14.15 -0.99 3.42
C THR A 181 13.48 0.05 4.29
N VAL A 182 13.93 0.17 5.54
CA VAL A 182 13.56 1.27 6.45
C VAL A 182 14.81 2.13 6.65
N MET A 183 14.80 3.34 6.09
CA MET A 183 16.00 4.19 6.05
C MET A 183 16.42 4.68 7.45
N GLY A 184 15.44 5.00 8.30
CA GLY A 184 15.62 5.50 9.65
C GLY A 184 15.38 4.42 10.71
N ASN A 185 14.54 4.74 11.70
CA ASN A 185 14.21 3.82 12.79
C ASN A 185 12.98 2.95 12.47
N ALA A 186 13.05 1.67 12.84
CA ALA A 186 11.91 0.77 12.87
C ALA A 186 11.57 0.40 14.32
N ALA A 187 10.44 0.87 14.83
CA ALA A 187 9.85 0.39 16.07
C ALA A 187 8.78 -0.66 15.74
N VAL A 188 9.05 -1.93 16.02
CA VAL A 188 8.19 -3.05 15.61
C VAL A 188 7.74 -3.83 16.84
N GLU A 189 6.43 -3.86 17.06
CA GLU A 189 5.77 -4.68 18.07
C GLU A 189 4.89 -5.72 17.39
N THR A 190 5.18 -7.00 17.61
CA THR A 190 4.36 -8.10 17.08
C THR A 190 3.89 -9.02 18.19
N SER A 191 2.64 -9.48 18.11
CA SER A 191 2.05 -10.34 19.14
C SER A 191 1.22 -11.49 18.57
N GLY A 192 1.38 -12.69 19.13
CA GLY A 192 0.64 -13.91 18.75
C GLY A 192 1.54 -15.15 18.73
N THR A 193 0.93 -16.34 18.68
CA THR A 193 1.60 -17.64 18.92
C THR A 193 2.79 -17.98 18.02
N ARG A 194 2.96 -17.29 16.88
CA ARG A 194 4.09 -17.39 15.95
C ARG A 194 4.40 -16.02 15.34
N ALA A 195 4.31 -14.96 16.13
CA ALA A 195 4.58 -13.61 15.66
C ALA A 195 6.05 -13.43 15.27
N ILE A 196 6.29 -12.77 14.14
CA ILE A 196 7.60 -12.53 13.56
C ILE A 196 7.87 -11.03 13.58
N GLY A 197 9.01 -10.60 14.12
CA GLY A 197 9.44 -9.21 14.03
C GLY A 197 9.83 -8.87 12.59
N PHE A 198 10.96 -9.43 12.16
CA PHE A 198 11.46 -9.38 10.79
C PHE A 198 11.63 -10.80 10.23
N GLY A 199 11.21 -11.03 8.99
CA GLY A 199 11.41 -12.29 8.30
C GLY A 199 11.88 -12.08 6.87
N ALA A 200 13.06 -12.62 6.55
CA ALA A 200 13.64 -12.61 5.22
C ALA A 200 13.83 -14.05 4.75
N TRP A 201 13.18 -14.43 3.65
CA TRP A 201 13.13 -15.81 3.16
C TRP A 201 13.53 -15.90 1.69
N ASP A 202 14.06 -17.07 1.28
CA ASP A 202 14.33 -17.43 -0.12
C ASP A 202 15.09 -16.37 -0.94
N GLY A 203 16.05 -15.69 -0.31
CA GLY A 203 16.86 -14.64 -0.93
C GLY A 203 16.26 -13.23 -0.87
N GLY A 204 15.14 -13.05 -0.17
CA GLY A 204 14.60 -11.75 0.21
C GLY A 204 15.52 -11.01 1.17
N THR A 205 15.42 -9.68 1.22
CA THR A 205 16.31 -8.83 2.01
C THR A 205 15.54 -7.83 2.86
N ILE A 206 15.99 -7.62 4.10
CA ILE A 206 15.47 -6.56 4.97
C ILE A 206 16.66 -5.70 5.41
N THR A 207 16.59 -4.40 5.13
CA THR A 207 17.59 -3.42 5.56
C THR A 207 16.92 -2.39 6.46
N VAL A 208 17.50 -2.15 7.63
CA VAL A 208 16.95 -1.23 8.63
C VAL A 208 18.09 -0.38 9.19
N GLY A 209 17.92 0.94 9.24
CA GLY A 209 18.95 1.82 9.80
C GLY A 209 19.16 1.60 11.29
N SER A 210 18.07 1.64 12.06
CA SER A 210 18.02 1.23 13.47
C SER A 210 16.70 0.53 13.77
N ALA A 211 16.69 -0.37 14.76
CA ALA A 211 15.50 -1.15 15.07
C ALA A 211 15.32 -1.36 16.58
N THR A 212 14.08 -1.22 17.04
CA THR A 212 13.59 -1.80 18.28
C THR A 212 12.53 -2.83 17.91
N VAL A 213 12.76 -4.10 18.26
CA VAL A 213 11.84 -5.19 17.93
C VAL A 213 11.37 -5.84 19.22
N LYS A 214 10.06 -5.90 19.42
CA LYS A 214 9.41 -6.60 20.51
C LYS A 214 8.44 -7.62 19.91
N THR A 215 8.70 -8.89 20.16
CA THR A 215 7.81 -9.98 19.76
C THR A 215 7.30 -10.69 21.01
N SER A 216 6.01 -11.00 21.07
CA SER A 216 5.41 -11.69 22.22
C SER A 216 4.39 -12.74 21.76
N GLY A 217 4.50 -13.99 22.21
CA GLY A 217 3.66 -15.08 21.73
C GLY A 217 3.63 -16.28 22.64
#